data_AF-A0AAU0KPE9-F1
#
_entry.id   AF-A0AAU0KPE9-F1
#
_cell.length_a   1.000
_cell.length_b   1.000
_cell.length_c   1.000
_cell.angle_alpha   90.00
_cell.angle_beta   90.00
_cell.angle_gamma   90.00
#
_symmetry.space_group_name_H-M   'P 1'
#
loop_
_entity.id
_entity.type
_entity.pdbx_description
1 polymer ?
#
loop_
_entity_poly.entity_id
_entity_poly.type
_entity_poly.pdbx_seq_one_letter_code
_entity_poly.pdbx_strand_id
1 'polypeptide(L)'
;MKLKKSAGLDTVTEGKTLKSFVMEASKRPVSGSQITRVNFSLTEQDIDNFDHFIKESGASRVAVLRASMNALRMLDEDKRNTLIRQAEIASPKTGKPPIKR
;
A
#
# COMPACT_ATOMS: atom_id res chain seq x y z
N MET A 1 3.18 29.62 11.37
CA MET A 1 4.51 29.06 11.05
C MET A 1 4.37 28.28 9.74
N LYS A 2 5.07 28.67 8.65
CA LYS A 2 4.97 27.99 7.34
C LYS A 2 5.76 26.68 7.34
N LEU A 3 5.15 25.58 6.90
CA LEU A 3 5.79 24.28 6.75
C LEU A 3 6.85 24.33 5.64
N LYS A 4 8.05 23.81 5.90
CA LYS A 4 9.18 23.82 4.96
C LYS A 4 8.96 22.80 3.84
N LYS A 5 9.04 23.27 2.59
CA LYS A 5 9.01 22.46 1.36
C LYS A 5 10.24 21.55 1.30
N SER A 6 10.08 20.30 0.87
CA SER A 6 11.19 19.35 0.74
C SER A 6 12.09 19.72 -0.46
N ALA A 7 13.40 19.65 -0.27
CA ALA A 7 14.40 20.07 -1.27
C ALA A 7 14.35 19.30 -2.60
N GLY A 8 13.64 18.17 -2.65
CA GLY A 8 13.48 17.35 -3.85
C GLY A 8 12.37 17.81 -4.81
N LEU A 9 11.60 18.84 -4.44
CA LEU A 9 10.51 19.38 -5.28
C LEU A 9 10.97 20.42 -6.31
N ASP A 10 12.22 20.90 -6.23
CA ASP A 10 12.73 21.95 -7.13
C ASP A 10 13.43 21.37 -8.37
N THR A 11 13.54 20.04 -8.49
CA THR A 11 14.25 19.35 -9.58
C THR A 11 13.34 18.71 -10.63
N VAL A 12 12.01 18.86 -10.51
CA VAL A 12 11.06 18.28 -11.47
C VAL A 12 10.69 19.34 -12.51
N THR A 13 11.35 19.28 -13.67
CA THR A 13 11.06 20.11 -14.86
C THR A 13 10.45 19.24 -15.97
N GLU A 14 9.57 19.81 -16.80
CA GLU A 14 8.72 19.13 -17.81
C GLU A 14 9.45 18.36 -18.93
N GLY A 15 10.78 18.43 -19.02
CA GLY A 15 11.56 17.74 -20.06
C GLY A 15 12.09 16.38 -19.61
N LYS A 16 11.25 15.33 -19.58
CA LYS A 16 11.74 13.96 -19.35
C LYS A 16 12.58 13.48 -20.54
N THR A 17 13.91 13.54 -20.41
CA THR A 17 14.87 12.99 -21.39
C THR A 17 14.91 11.47 -21.33
N LEU A 18 15.26 10.80 -22.43
CA LEU A 18 15.41 9.32 -22.52
C LEU A 18 16.32 8.76 -21.40
N LYS A 19 17.34 9.52 -21.00
CA LYS A 19 18.22 9.21 -19.86
C LYS A 19 17.45 9.14 -18.53
N SER A 20 16.48 10.02 -18.29
CA SER A 20 15.64 10.00 -17.10
C SER A 20 14.69 8.80 -17.07
N PHE A 21 14.21 8.35 -18.24
CA PHE A 21 13.39 7.14 -18.38
C PHE A 21 14.19 5.86 -18.05
N VAL A 22 15.39 5.72 -18.63
CA VAL A 22 16.29 4.59 -18.33
C VAL A 22 16.72 4.60 -16.86
N MET A 23 16.95 5.79 -16.28
CA MET A 23 17.23 5.92 -14.85
C MET A 23 16.03 5.56 -13.97
N GLU A 24 14.79 5.92 -14.33
CA GLU A 24 13.58 5.51 -13.60
C GLU A 24 13.38 4.00 -13.63
N ALA A 25 13.57 3.36 -14.79
CA ALA A 25 13.52 1.90 -14.93
C ALA A 25 14.65 1.19 -14.14
N SER A 26 15.77 1.88 -13.94
CA SER A 26 16.94 1.37 -13.20
C SER A 26 16.96 1.80 -11.73
N LYS A 27 15.92 2.51 -11.23
CA LYS A 27 15.84 2.85 -9.81
C LYS A 27 15.72 1.55 -9.02
N ARG A 28 16.83 1.16 -8.38
CA ARG A 28 16.81 0.11 -7.36
C ARG A 28 15.69 0.43 -6.37
N PRO A 29 14.93 -0.59 -5.92
CA PRO A 29 13.90 -0.37 -4.91
C PRO A 29 14.49 0.42 -3.75
N VAL A 30 13.70 1.36 -3.26
CA VAL A 30 14.03 2.25 -2.15
C VAL A 30 14.77 1.44 -1.07
N SER A 31 15.98 1.88 -0.69
CA SER A 31 16.83 1.14 0.28
C SER A 31 16.01 0.76 1.51
N GLY A 32 16.27 -0.41 2.10
CA GLY A 32 15.59 -0.85 3.33
C GLY A 32 15.67 0.18 4.48
N SER A 33 16.68 1.05 4.45
CA SER A 33 16.86 2.19 5.38
C SER A 33 15.84 3.33 5.22
N GLN A 34 15.08 3.34 4.12
CA GLN A 34 14.04 4.34 3.80
C GLN A 34 12.63 3.74 3.88
N ILE A 35 12.50 2.47 4.29
CA ILE A 35 11.20 1.82 4.48
C ILE A 35 10.69 2.10 5.89
N THR A 36 9.56 2.81 6.00
CA THR A 36 8.81 2.88 7.25
C THR A 36 8.08 1.55 7.45
N ARG A 37 8.45 0.81 8.50
CA ARG A 37 7.73 -0.42 8.88
C ARG A 37 6.42 -0.03 9.54
N VAL A 38 5.32 -0.57 9.02
CA VAL A 38 3.98 -0.40 9.59
C VAL A 38 3.44 -1.79 9.90
N ASN A 39 3.01 -1.98 11.15
CA ASN A 39 2.34 -3.19 11.59
C ASN A 39 0.84 -2.92 11.58
N PHE A 40 0.07 -3.79 10.94
CA PHE A 40 -1.39 -3.78 11.01
C PHE A 40 -1.89 -5.20 11.28
N SER A 41 -3.00 -5.28 12.00
CA SER A 41 -3.63 -6.56 12.33
C SER A 41 -4.34 -7.11 11.11
N LEU A 42 -4.24 -8.43 10.93
CA LEU A 42 -4.98 -9.18 9.92
C LEU A 42 -5.98 -10.10 10.63
N THR A 43 -7.16 -10.26 10.05
CA THR A 43 -8.08 -11.33 10.45
C THR A 43 -7.61 -12.68 9.89
N GLU A 44 -8.17 -13.78 10.40
CA GLU A 44 -7.91 -15.12 9.84
C GLU A 44 -8.29 -15.16 8.36
N GLN A 45 -9.44 -14.58 8.00
CA GLN A 45 -9.88 -14.49 6.60
C GLN A 45 -8.89 -13.73 5.71
N ASP A 46 -8.27 -12.66 6.21
CA ASP A 46 -7.26 -11.93 5.45
C ASP A 46 -6.02 -12.79 5.21
N ILE A 47 -5.60 -13.56 6.22
CA ILE A 47 -4.46 -14.48 6.13
C ILE A 47 -4.75 -15.57 5.10
N ASP A 48 -5.93 -16.18 5.14
CA ASP A 48 -6.35 -17.22 4.20
C ASP A 48 -6.37 -16.70 2.75
N ASN A 49 -6.88 -15.48 2.54
CA ASN A 49 -6.87 -14.83 1.23
C ASN A 49 -5.44 -14.59 0.74
N PHE A 50 -4.55 -14.08 1.60
CA PHE A 50 -3.15 -13.90 1.25
C PHE A 50 -2.50 -15.24 0.87
N ASP A 51 -2.69 -16.28 1.67
CA ASP A 51 -2.08 -17.58 1.44
C ASP A 51 -2.60 -18.24 0.16
N HIS A 52 -3.89 -18.07 -0.14
CA HIS A 52 -4.48 -18.49 -1.42
C HIS A 52 -3.78 -17.81 -2.61
N PHE A 53 -3.71 -16.48 -2.63
CA PHE A 53 -3.11 -15.74 -3.75
C PHE A 53 -1.60 -15.95 -3.85
N ILE A 54 -0.90 -16.13 -2.72
CA ILE A 54 0.53 -16.47 -2.71
C ILE A 54 0.74 -17.85 -3.34
N LYS A 55 -0.09 -18.83 -2.98
CA LYS A 55 0.01 -20.20 -3.53
C LYS A 55 -0.30 -20.24 -5.02
N GLU A 56 -1.28 -19.46 -5.48
CA GLU A 56 -1.67 -19.40 -6.90
C GLU A 56 -0.61 -18.70 -7.76
N SER A 57 -0.09 -17.56 -7.30
CA SER A 57 0.81 -16.72 -8.09
C SER A 57 2.30 -16.98 -7.88
N GLY A 58 2.67 -17.68 -6.80
CA GLY A 58 4.06 -17.78 -6.33
C GLY A 58 4.65 -16.46 -5.82
N ALA A 59 3.83 -15.41 -5.68
CA ALA A 59 4.29 -14.08 -5.28
C ALA A 59 4.43 -13.94 -3.75
N SER A 60 5.19 -12.93 -3.30
CA SER A 60 5.26 -12.60 -1.88
C SER A 60 3.98 -11.92 -1.38
N ARG A 61 3.69 -12.03 -0.07
CA ARG A 61 2.56 -11.33 0.57
C ARG A 61 2.54 -9.83 0.30
N VAL A 62 3.73 -9.20 0.29
CA VAL A 62 3.89 -7.78 -0.03
C VAL A 62 3.55 -7.47 -1.49
N ALA A 63 3.85 -8.38 -2.41
CA ALA A 63 3.46 -8.23 -3.82
C ALA A 63 1.95 -8.31 -4.00
N VAL A 64 1.28 -9.24 -3.31
CA VAL A 64 -0.19 -9.33 -3.29
C VAL A 64 -0.79 -8.04 -2.74
N LEU A 65 -0.29 -7.53 -1.60
CA LEU A 65 -0.75 -6.26 -1.03
C LEU A 65 -0.61 -5.09 -2.03
N ARG A 66 0.53 -4.98 -2.71
CA ARG A 66 0.75 -3.93 -3.72
C ARG A 66 -0.20 -4.06 -4.91
N ALA A 67 -0.45 -5.28 -5.36
CA ALA A 67 -1.41 -5.55 -6.42
C ALA A 67 -2.83 -5.12 -6.02
N SER A 68 -3.27 -5.44 -4.79
CA SER A 68 -4.56 -5.00 -4.25
C SER A 68 -4.70 -3.48 -4.21
N MET A 69 -3.64 -2.76 -3.77
CA MET A 69 -3.64 -1.31 -3.76
C MET A 69 -3.70 -0.70 -5.17
N ASN A 70 -3.01 -1.31 -6.13
CA ASN A 70 -3.08 -0.88 -7.52
C ASN A 70 -4.47 -1.15 -8.13
N ALA A 71 -5.09 -2.30 -7.82
CA ALA A 71 -6.45 -2.60 -8.24
C ALA A 71 -7.45 -1.56 -7.71
N LEU A 72 -7.34 -1.15 -6.44
CA LEU A 72 -8.18 -0.07 -5.88
C LEU A 72 -8.01 1.27 -6.60
N ARG A 73 -6.82 1.57 -7.14
CA ARG A 73 -6.56 2.82 -7.91
C ARG A 73 -7.17 2.80 -9.31
N MET A 74 -7.42 1.61 -9.87
CA MET A 74 -8.03 1.45 -11.19
C MET A 74 -9.56 1.61 -11.15
N LEU A 75 -10.16 1.62 -9.95
CA LEU A 75 -11.59 1.81 -9.76
C LEU A 75 -11.96 3.30 -9.71
N ASP A 76 -13.18 3.59 -10.16
CA ASP A 76 -13.84 4.88 -9.96
C ASP A 76 -13.89 5.25 -8.47
N GLU A 77 -13.87 6.55 -8.17
CA GLU A 77 -13.81 7.05 -6.80
C GLU A 77 -14.94 6.54 -5.90
N ASP A 78 -16.18 6.58 -6.39
CA ASP A 78 -17.35 6.13 -5.62
C ASP A 78 -17.29 4.64 -5.27
N LYS A 79 -16.86 3.81 -6.23
CA LYS A 79 -16.70 2.36 -6.04
C LYS A 79 -15.57 2.07 -5.06
N ARG A 80 -14.42 2.73 -5.23
CA ARG A 80 -13.28 2.61 -4.32
C ARG A 80 -13.68 2.97 -2.89
N ASN A 81 -14.35 4.11 -2.71
CA ASN A 81 -14.78 4.58 -1.39
C ASN A 81 -15.80 3.63 -0.76
N THR A 82 -16.70 3.06 -1.55
CA THR A 82 -17.66 2.06 -1.08
C THR A 82 -16.96 0.79 -0.59
N LEU A 83 -15.99 0.26 -1.34
CA LEU A 83 -15.23 -0.93 -0.93
C LEU A 83 -14.42 -0.68 0.36
N ILE A 84 -13.80 0.49 0.48
CA ILE A 84 -13.08 0.88 1.70
C ILE A 84 -14.06 0.95 2.89
N ARG A 85 -15.22 1.58 2.71
CA ARG A 85 -16.27 1.66 3.74
C ARG A 85 -16.74 0.28 4.20
N GLN A 86 -16.95 -0.64 3.26
CA GLN A 86 -17.33 -2.01 3.57
C GLN A 86 -16.24 -2.74 4.36
N ALA A 87 -14.97 -2.57 3.98
CA ALA A 87 -13.83 -3.13 4.71
C ALA A 87 -13.72 -2.54 6.13
N GLU A 88 -13.96 -1.25 6.33
CA GLU A 88 -13.99 -0.62 7.66
C GLU A 88 -15.09 -1.20 8.56
N ILE A 89 -16.27 -1.46 8.01
CA ILE A 89 -17.40 -2.06 8.76
C ILE A 89 -17.09 -3.50 9.16
N ALA A 90 -16.46 -4.26 8.26
CA ALA A 90 -16.07 -5.64 8.51
C ALA A 90 -14.84 -5.77 9.42
N SER A 91 -14.05 -4.70 9.56
CA SER A 91 -12.86 -4.71 10.40
C SER A 91 -13.24 -5.01 11.86
N PRO A 92 -12.48 -5.88 12.56
CA PRO A 92 -12.67 -6.07 13.98
C PRO A 92 -12.51 -4.71 14.68
N LYS A 93 -13.55 -4.29 15.40
CA LYS A 93 -13.47 -3.08 16.23
C LYS A 93 -12.31 -3.29 17.20
N THR A 94 -11.52 -2.24 17.44
CA THR A 94 -10.52 -2.21 18.51
C THR A 94 -11.25 -2.36 19.86
N GLY A 95 -11.55 -3.60 20.22
CA GLY A 95 -12.37 -3.95 21.36
C GLY A 95 -11.52 -4.05 22.60
N LYS A 96 -11.94 -3.36 23.66
CA LYS A 96 -11.47 -3.53 25.03
C LYS A 96 -11.33 -5.03 25.37
N PRO A 97 -10.35 -5.41 26.20
CA PRO A 97 -10.15 -6.80 26.60
C PRO A 97 -11.44 -7.40 27.15
N PRO A 98 -11.72 -8.70 26.89
CA PRO A 98 -12.93 -9.35 27.35
C PRO A 98 -13.01 -9.24 28.88
N ILE A 99 -14.13 -8.71 29.40
CA ILE A 99 -14.45 -8.79 30.82
C ILE A 99 -14.73 -10.27 31.10
N LYS A 100 -13.85 -10.91 31.87
CA LYS A 100 -14.09 -12.27 32.38
C LYS A 100 -15.46 -12.30 33.06
N ARG A 101 -16.36 -13.15 32.57
CA ARG A 101 -17.51 -13.62 33.34
C ARG A 101 -17.10 -14.88 34.08
#